data_AF-A0A829PNU5-F1
#
_entry.id   AF-A0A829PNU5-F1
#
_cell.length_a   1.000
_cell.length_b   1.000
_cell.length_c   1.000
_cell.angle_alpha   90.00
_cell.angle_beta   90.00
_cell.angle_gamma   90.00
#
_symmetry.space_group_name_H-M   'P 1'
#
loop_
_entity.id
_entity.type
_entity.pdbx_description
1 polymer ?
#
loop_
_entity_poly.entity_id
_entity_poly.type
_entity_poly.pdbx_seq_one_letter_code
_entity_poly.pdbx_strand_id
1 'polypeptide(L)' 'MGDNAILGGAFPGYGIYECADGHVALGALESHFFVRTLEIFGADGTHESLRTAFSGKTIAQLEAIAAEADIPLNGVK' A
#
# COMPACT_ATOMS: atom_id res chain seq x y z
N MET A 1 6.79 17.45 20.04
CA MET A 1 6.29 17.69 18.67
C MET A 1 7.43 17.40 17.71
N GLY A 2 7.26 16.38 16.88
CA GLY A 2 8.21 15.97 15.84
C GLY A 2 7.39 15.55 14.62
N ASP A 3 6.63 16.50 14.10
CA ASP A 3 5.50 16.32 13.17
C ASP A 3 5.92 16.02 11.72
N ASN A 4 7.11 15.45 11.52
CA ASN A 4 7.70 15.13 10.22
C ASN A 4 8.49 13.81 10.23
N ALA A 5 8.10 12.86 11.08
CA ALA A 5 8.60 11.51 10.96
C ALA A 5 7.94 10.85 9.73
N ILE A 6 8.64 10.85 8.59
CA ILE A 6 8.28 10.09 7.37
C ILE A 6 8.00 8.60 7.70
N LEU A 7 8.53 8.11 8.83
CA LEU A 7 8.36 6.75 9.35
C LEU A 7 7.17 6.56 10.31
N GLY A 8 6.40 7.62 10.62
CA GLY A 8 5.28 7.60 11.55
C GLY A 8 3.92 7.28 10.94
N GLY A 9 3.88 6.80 9.69
CA GLY A 9 2.63 6.58 8.93
C GLY A 9 2.08 7.82 8.25
N ALA A 10 2.86 8.91 8.16
CA ALA A 10 2.50 10.11 7.38
C ALA A 10 2.65 9.89 5.86
N PHE A 11 3.41 8.88 5.45
CA PHE A 11 3.62 8.55 4.05
C PHE A 11 2.69 7.42 3.60
N PRO A 12 1.81 7.66 2.61
CA PRO A 12 0.86 6.64 2.15
C PRO A 12 1.54 5.42 1.52
N GLY A 13 2.75 5.55 0.99
CA GLY A 13 3.52 4.40 0.52
C GLY A 13 4.10 3.53 1.63
N TYR A 14 3.94 3.88 2.92
CA TYR A 14 4.46 3.11 4.04
C TYR A 14 3.45 3.01 5.18
N GLY A 15 2.74 1.88 5.24
CA GLY A 15 1.70 1.67 6.24
C GLY A 15 0.97 0.34 6.10
N ILE A 16 0.06 0.07 7.05
CA ILE A 16 -0.80 -1.11 7.04
C ILE A 16 -2.20 -0.67 6.58
N TYR A 17 -2.76 -1.40 5.63
CA TYR A 17 -4.06 -1.13 5.04
C TYR A 17 -5.00 -2.33 5.20
N GLU A 18 -6.27 -2.03 5.41
CA GLU A 18 -7.33 -3.04 5.48
C GLU A 18 -7.68 -3.52 4.06
N CYS A 19 -7.87 -4.83 3.93
CA CYS A 19 -8.26 -5.51 2.70
C CYS A 19 -9.44 -6.44 2.99
N ALA A 20 -10.00 -7.09 1.97
CA ALA A 20 -11.27 -7.84 2.09
C ALA A 20 -11.25 -8.97 3.14
N ASP A 21 -10.08 -9.54 3.44
CA ASP A 21 -9.92 -10.71 4.31
C ASP A 21 -8.87 -10.49 5.42
N GLY A 22 -8.45 -9.24 5.67
CA GLY A 22 -7.43 -8.93 6.68
C GLY A 22 -6.70 -7.61 6.44
N HIS A 23 -5.38 -7.61 6.65
CA HIS A 23 -4.54 -6.42 6.47
C HIS A 23 -3.32 -6.71 5.59
N VAL A 24 -2.87 -5.72 4.84
CA VAL A 24 -1.64 -5.75 4.05
C VAL A 24 -0.70 -4.63 4.47
N ALA A 25 0.60 -4.90 4.49
CA ALA A 25 1.64 -3.91 4.72
C ALA A 25 2.20 -3.46 3.37
N LEU A 26 2.09 -2.16 3.09
CA LEU A 26 2.72 -1.51 1.95
C LEU A 26 4.04 -0.87 2.39
N GLY A 27 5.12 -1.22 1.70
CA GLY A 27 6.48 -0.77 1.97
C GLY A 27 7.13 -0.01 0.81
N ALA A 28 6.34 0.71 0.01
CA ALA A 28 6.77 1.43 -1.19
C ALA A 28 7.47 2.76 -0.88
N LEU A 29 8.56 2.71 -0.10
CA LEU A 29 9.35 3.88 0.31
C LEU A 29 10.07 4.58 -0.86
N GLU A 30 10.43 3.82 -1.89
CA GLU A 30 11.08 4.35 -3.08
C GLU A 30 10.06 4.89 -4.08
N SER A 31 10.36 6.04 -4.69
CA SER A 31 9.40 6.79 -5.53
C SER A 31 8.88 5.96 -6.71
N HIS A 32 9.70 5.09 -7.29
CA HIS A 32 9.30 4.25 -8.41
C HIS A 32 8.30 3.15 -8.00
N PHE A 33 8.45 2.56 -6.81
CA PHE A 33 7.47 1.62 -6.27
C PHE A 33 6.18 2.34 -5.91
N PHE A 34 6.26 3.53 -5.34
CA PHE A 34 5.08 4.31 -4.99
C PHE A 34 4.27 4.68 -6.23
N VAL A 35 4.90 5.30 -7.24
CA VAL A 35 4.24 5.65 -8.51
C VAL A 35 3.61 4.42 -9.15
N ARG A 36 4.33 3.29 -9.19
CA ARG A 36 3.79 2.05 -9.74
C ARG A 36 2.59 1.53 -8.95
N THR A 37 2.62 1.62 -7.63
CA THR A 37 1.48 1.26 -6.77
C THR A 37 0.26 2.10 -7.15
N LEU A 38 0.45 3.41 -7.33
CA LEU A 38 -0.63 4.30 -7.75
C LEU A 38 -1.19 3.93 -9.12
N GLU A 39 -0.34 3.62 -10.09
CA GLU A 39 -0.75 3.22 -11.44
C GLU A 39 -1.50 1.88 -11.47
N ILE A 40 -1.00 0.87 -10.74
CA ILE A 40 -1.58 -0.48 -10.72
C ILE A 40 -2.89 -0.53 -9.95
N PHE A 41 -2.96 0.19 -8.83
CA PHE A 41 -4.15 0.20 -7.96
C PHE A 41 -5.11 1.34 -8.27
N GLY A 42 -4.78 2.24 -9.21
CA GLY A 42 -5.60 3.39 -9.57
C GLY A 42 -5.80 4.36 -8.40
N ALA A 43 -4.78 4.55 -7.57
CA ALA A 43 -4.86 5.37 -6.36
C ALA A 43 -4.17 6.74 -6.56
N ASP A 44 -4.68 7.78 -5.91
CA ASP A 44 -4.19 9.16 -6.07
C ASP A 44 -3.03 9.52 -5.12
N GLY A 45 -2.43 8.53 -4.46
CA GLY A 45 -1.36 8.74 -3.49
C GLY A 45 -1.83 9.23 -2.14
N THR A 46 -3.11 9.02 -1.80
CA THR A 46 -3.65 9.26 -0.45
C THR A 46 -3.90 7.93 0.26
N HIS A 47 -3.90 7.94 1.60
CA HIS A 47 -4.25 6.75 2.39
C HIS A 47 -5.66 6.24 2.06
N GLU A 48 -6.61 7.14 1.84
CA GLU A 48 -8.00 6.79 1.52
C GLU A 48 -8.10 6.10 0.16
N SER A 49 -7.46 6.65 -0.90
CA SER A 49 -7.49 6.01 -2.23
C SER A 49 -6.84 4.62 -2.20
N LEU A 50 -5.72 4.46 -1.48
CA LEU A 50 -5.08 3.15 -1.30
C LEU A 50 -5.98 2.19 -0.50
N ARG A 51 -6.59 2.65 0.59
CA ARG A 51 -7.52 1.86 1.39
C ARG A 51 -8.72 1.39 0.57
N THR A 52 -9.31 2.26 -0.25
CA THR A 52 -10.39 1.88 -1.15
C THR A 52 -9.93 0.86 -2.20
N ALA A 53 -8.75 1.05 -2.77
CA ALA A 53 -8.19 0.12 -3.76
C ALA A 53 -7.91 -1.28 -3.18
N PHE A 54 -7.46 -1.35 -1.92
CA PHE A 54 -7.15 -2.59 -1.23
C PHE A 54 -8.37 -3.26 -0.59
N SER A 55 -9.35 -2.50 -0.11
CA SER A 55 -10.54 -3.01 0.59
C SER A 55 -11.35 -4.01 -0.24
N GLY A 56 -11.38 -3.85 -1.56
CA GLY A 56 -12.10 -4.76 -2.47
C GLY A 56 -11.34 -6.03 -2.89
N LYS A 57 -10.12 -6.25 -2.40
CA LYS A 57 -9.24 -7.36 -2.80
C LYS A 57 -8.79 -8.17 -1.58
N THR A 58 -8.62 -9.47 -1.75
CA THR A 58 -8.06 -10.32 -0.68
C THR A 58 -6.54 -10.15 -0.58
N ILE A 59 -5.95 -10.53 0.56
CA ILE A 59 -4.49 -10.52 0.75
C ILE A 59 -3.80 -11.25 -0.42
N ALA A 60 -4.25 -12.44 -0.78
CA ALA A 60 -3.66 -13.23 -1.86
C ALA A 60 -3.73 -12.53 -3.24
N GLN A 61 -4.83 -11.81 -3.53
CA GLN A 61 -4.93 -11.04 -4.77
C GLN A 61 -3.96 -9.85 -4.78
N LEU A 62 -3.84 -9.16 -3.64
CA LEU A 62 -2.92 -8.04 -3.50
C LEU A 62 -1.47 -8.48 -3.62
N GLU A 63 -1.09 -9.58 -2.96
CA GLU A 63 0.25 -10.17 -3.05
C GLU A 63 0.57 -10.64 -4.48
N ALA A 64 -0.38 -11.26 -5.18
CA ALA A 64 -0.19 -11.66 -6.57
C ALA A 64 0.07 -10.45 -7.49
N ILE A 65 -0.78 -9.43 -7.40
CA ILE A 65 -0.63 -8.19 -8.19
C ILE A 65 0.70 -7.50 -7.85
N ALA A 66 1.05 -7.45 -6.56
CA ALA A 66 2.29 -6.84 -6.11
C ALA A 66 3.53 -7.60 -6.60
N ALA A 67 3.51 -8.94 -6.57
CA ALA A 67 4.59 -9.76 -7.10
C ALA A 67 4.74 -9.60 -8.63
N GLU A 68 3.63 -9.53 -9.37
CA GLU A 68 3.66 -9.30 -10.83
C GLU A 68 4.16 -7.89 -11.19
N ALA A 69 3.80 -6.90 -10.38
CA ALA A 69 4.16 -5.51 -10.61
C ALA A 69 5.54 -5.13 -10.02
N ASP A 70 6.19 -5.99 -9.23
CA ASP A 70 7.39 -5.66 -8.46
C ASP A 70 7.10 -4.52 -7.45
N ILE A 71 6.09 -4.72 -6.59
CA ILE A 71 5.70 -3.78 -5.53
C ILE A 71 5.97 -4.43 -4.17
N PRO A 72 6.63 -3.73 -3.22
CA PRO A 72 6.81 -4.21 -1.86
C PRO A 72 5.49 -4.14 -1.08
N LEU A 73 4.66 -5.17 -1.22
CA LEU A 73 3.39 -5.33 -0.49
C LEU A 73 3.25 -6.78 -0.05
N ASN A 74 3.00 -6.99 1.26
CA ASN A 74 2.83 -8.33 1.84
C ASN A 74 1.62 -8.38 2.79
N GLY A 75 1.00 -9.54 2.92
CA GLY A 75 -0.03 -9.79 3.92
C GLY A 75 0.49 -9.69 5.35
N VAL A 76 -0.26 -9.02 6.24
CA VAL A 76 0.00 -9.04 7.67
C VAL A 76 -0.73 -10.25 8.26
N LYS A 77 0.02 -11.21 8.82
CA LYS A 77 -0.49 -12.37 9.54
C LYS A 77 -0.42 -12.16 11.04
#